data_AF-A0A4Y8IGA2-F1
#
_entry.id   AF-A0A4Y8IGA2-F1
#
_cell.length_a   1.000
_cell.length_b   1.000
_cell.length_c   1.000
_cell.angle_alpha   90.00
_cell.angle_beta   90.00
_cell.angle_gamma   90.00
#
_symmetry.space_group_name_H-M   'P 1'
#
loop_
_entity.id
_entity.type
_entity.pdbx_description
1 polymer ?
#
loop_
_entity_poly.entity_id
_entity_poly.type
_entity_poly.pdbx_seq_one_letter_code
_entity_poly.pdbx_strand_id
1 'polypeptide(L)'
;MEIIVDDESEKSIPIIQETLTPIELANEIGLGYYRCSRDGKVLQVNELLTNLLEYQSSEELVSSGVPANLNKHMLSKTTSSPDNPVTTQTVIKLKTKKGRQVWLEIRLRTVKDEHENPVFNEGFVKDITVQMSELETLKNDNQLLAGVEEQFQDALGSSHNMITRLMKEIPSPSAELLSAVEYFNNKILVIDDDETITDIFGEFFTEKGFLVQTASNGNDALNIFQSFKPDIIISDIMMPGMDGLTLQEKFRDLKPEQKIILITGDKSKESAKTLMNAMDIPMLFKPINIRNDLWNVVKEQLGIASTR
;
A
#
# COMPACT_ATOMS: atom_id res chain seq x y z
N MET A 1 -54.94 -32.17 10.61
CA MET A 1 -53.68 -32.79 10.18
C MET A 1 -53.02 -31.78 9.27
N GLU A 2 -52.44 -30.75 9.88
CA GLU A 2 -51.76 -29.67 9.17
C GLU A 2 -50.26 -29.91 9.29
N ILE A 3 -49.60 -29.79 8.15
CA ILE A 3 -48.22 -30.16 7.89
C ILE A 3 -47.35 -29.07 8.49
N ILE A 4 -46.49 -29.44 9.44
CA ILE A 4 -45.33 -28.64 9.84
C ILE A 4 -44.37 -28.65 8.65
N VAL A 5 -44.16 -27.49 8.04
CA VAL A 5 -43.03 -27.27 7.13
C VAL A 5 -42.04 -26.44 7.93
N ASP A 6 -40.92 -27.08 8.28
CA ASP A 6 -39.71 -26.42 8.76
C ASP A 6 -39.26 -25.38 7.73
N ASP A 7 -39.04 -24.15 8.17
CA ASP A 7 -38.25 -23.16 7.44
C ASP A 7 -36.96 -22.91 8.21
N GLU A 8 -36.08 -23.92 8.20
CA GLU A 8 -34.65 -23.72 8.41
C GLU A 8 -34.03 -23.20 7.10
N SER A 9 -34.15 -21.90 6.80
CA SER A 9 -33.34 -21.30 5.73
C SER A 9 -33.09 -19.80 5.77
N GLU A 10 -33.33 -19.10 6.89
CA GLU A 10 -32.69 -17.80 7.11
C GLU A 10 -31.21 -17.99 7.48
N LYS A 11 -30.41 -18.37 6.47
CA LYS A 11 -28.97 -18.12 6.49
C LYS A 11 -28.79 -16.62 6.69
N SER A 12 -28.36 -16.28 7.89
CA SER A 12 -27.98 -14.94 8.31
C SER A 12 -27.08 -14.35 7.24
N ILE A 13 -27.57 -13.33 6.56
CA ILE A 13 -26.75 -12.48 5.69
C ILE A 13 -25.60 -11.99 6.58
N PRO A 14 -24.33 -12.21 6.24
CA PRO A 14 -23.23 -11.68 7.03
C PRO A 14 -23.42 -10.18 7.11
N ILE A 15 -23.46 -9.65 8.34
CA ILE A 15 -23.39 -8.21 8.59
C ILE A 15 -22.20 -7.72 7.77
N ILE A 16 -22.47 -6.88 6.76
CA ILE A 16 -21.43 -6.23 5.97
C ILE A 16 -20.65 -5.38 6.96
N GLN A 17 -19.55 -5.92 7.47
CA GLN A 17 -18.56 -5.11 8.15
C GLN A 17 -18.14 -4.06 7.14
N GLU A 18 -18.23 -2.77 7.52
CA GLU A 18 -17.72 -1.63 6.76
C GLU A 18 -16.19 -1.78 6.63
N THR A 19 -15.78 -2.70 5.78
CA THR A 19 -14.40 -3.00 5.42
C THR A 19 -14.00 -1.98 4.37
N LEU A 20 -12.88 -1.29 4.57
CA LEU A 20 -12.31 -0.52 3.47
C LEU A 20 -12.01 -1.48 2.35
N THR A 21 -12.61 -1.24 1.20
CA THR A 21 -12.26 -2.00 0.02
C THR A 21 -10.96 -1.44 -0.57
N PRO A 22 -10.08 -2.28 -1.12
CA PRO A 22 -8.92 -1.83 -1.89
C PRO A 22 -9.18 -0.71 -2.89
N ILE A 23 -10.34 -0.75 -3.55
CA ILE A 23 -10.70 0.24 -4.57
C ILE A 23 -10.99 1.62 -3.97
N GLU A 24 -11.65 1.70 -2.81
CA GLU A 24 -11.91 2.97 -2.11
C GLU A 24 -10.61 3.61 -1.63
N LEU A 25 -9.69 2.79 -1.11
CA LEU A 25 -8.38 3.24 -0.69
C LEU A 25 -7.53 3.76 -1.86
N ALA A 26 -7.51 3.05 -2.98
CA ALA A 26 -6.83 3.50 -4.18
C ALA A 26 -7.37 4.85 -4.67
N ASN A 27 -8.70 5.03 -4.65
CA ASN A 27 -9.33 6.30 -4.97
C ASN A 27 -8.85 7.41 -4.05
N GLU A 28 -8.76 7.13 -2.75
CA GLU A 28 -8.30 8.09 -1.77
C GLU A 28 -6.87 8.56 -2.08
N ILE A 29 -5.94 7.64 -2.34
CA ILE A 29 -4.54 7.99 -2.55
C ILE A 29 -4.19 8.35 -4.01
N GLY A 30 -5.15 8.27 -4.93
CA GLY A 30 -4.98 8.70 -6.32
C GLY A 30 -4.37 7.64 -7.23
N LEU A 31 -4.51 6.36 -6.89
CA LEU A 31 -4.04 5.24 -7.70
C LEU A 31 -5.16 4.70 -8.61
N GLY A 32 -4.80 4.30 -9.83
CA GLY A 32 -5.66 3.45 -10.64
C GLY A 32 -5.78 2.07 -9.97
N TYR A 33 -6.99 1.53 -9.86
CA TYR A 33 -7.24 0.18 -9.36
C TYR A 33 -7.77 -0.68 -10.47
N TYR A 34 -7.37 -1.95 -10.46
CA TYR A 34 -7.93 -2.95 -11.35
C TYR A 34 -8.03 -4.32 -10.67
N ARG A 35 -8.99 -5.12 -11.15
CA ARG A 35 -9.14 -6.54 -10.85
C ARG A 35 -9.43 -7.27 -12.15
N CYS A 36 -8.76 -8.39 -12.39
CA CYS A 36 -9.00 -9.24 -13.56
C CYS A 36 -9.05 -10.72 -13.18
N SER A 37 -9.77 -11.50 -13.97
CA SER A 37 -9.73 -12.96 -13.89
C SER A 37 -8.38 -13.50 -14.36
N ARG A 38 -8.16 -14.81 -14.12
CA ARG A 38 -6.91 -15.51 -14.49
C ARG A 38 -6.64 -15.60 -15.99
N ASP A 39 -7.68 -15.48 -16.81
CA ASP A 39 -7.62 -15.39 -18.28
C ASP A 39 -7.55 -13.94 -18.80
N GLY A 40 -7.51 -12.95 -17.90
CA GLY A 40 -7.23 -11.55 -18.24
C GLY A 40 -8.46 -10.74 -18.61
N LYS A 41 -9.66 -11.24 -18.28
CA LYS A 41 -10.89 -10.46 -18.38
C LYS A 41 -10.93 -9.47 -17.21
N VAL A 42 -11.11 -8.20 -17.54
CA VAL A 42 -11.27 -7.15 -16.53
C VAL A 42 -12.59 -7.39 -15.79
N LEU A 43 -12.53 -7.40 -14.46
CA LEU A 43 -13.68 -7.60 -13.58
C LEU A 43 -14.11 -6.29 -12.91
N GLN A 44 -13.14 -5.46 -12.53
CA GLN A 44 -13.37 -4.21 -11.84
C GLN A 44 -12.24 -3.23 -12.13
N VAL A 45 -12.57 -1.94 -12.24
CA VAL A 45 -11.61 -0.83 -12.28
C VAL A 45 -12.21 0.39 -11.56
N ASN A 46 -11.36 1.32 -11.16
CA ASN A 46 -11.83 2.63 -10.69
C ASN A 46 -11.80 3.70 -11.79
N GLU A 47 -12.45 4.84 -11.50
CA GLU A 47 -12.51 5.98 -12.40
C GLU A 47 -11.12 6.55 -12.74
N LEU A 48 -10.17 6.47 -11.79
CA LEU A 48 -8.81 6.96 -12.01
C LEU A 48 -8.11 6.20 -13.14
N LEU A 49 -8.18 4.86 -13.14
CA LEU A 49 -7.62 4.05 -14.23
C LEU A 49 -8.37 4.28 -15.54
N THR A 50 -9.70 4.37 -15.49
CA THR A 50 -10.55 4.67 -16.65
C THR A 50 -10.15 5.99 -17.33
N ASN A 51 -10.00 7.05 -16.53
CA ASN A 51 -9.62 8.38 -17.01
C ASN A 51 -8.17 8.40 -17.52
N LEU A 52 -7.25 7.76 -16.80
CA LEU A 52 -5.84 7.65 -17.19
C LEU A 52 -5.70 7.00 -18.57
N LEU A 53 -6.45 5.92 -18.82
CA LEU A 53 -6.45 5.21 -20.10
C LEU A 53 -7.36 5.83 -21.17
N GLU A 54 -8.06 6.92 -20.82
CA GLU A 54 -8.92 7.73 -21.69
C GLU A 54 -10.15 6.99 -22.24
N TYR A 55 -10.71 6.09 -21.43
CA TYR A 55 -12.00 5.46 -21.67
C TYR A 55 -13.14 6.36 -21.18
N GLN A 56 -14.34 6.17 -21.74
CA GLN A 56 -15.50 7.01 -21.41
C GLN A 56 -16.12 6.65 -20.06
N SER A 57 -16.05 5.37 -19.68
CA SER A 57 -16.56 4.87 -18.43
C SER A 57 -15.89 3.56 -18.03
N SER A 58 -16.03 3.18 -16.76
CA SER A 58 -15.50 1.92 -16.25
C SER A 58 -16.18 0.72 -16.92
N GLU A 59 -17.46 0.82 -17.28
CA GLU A 59 -18.18 -0.23 -18.04
C GLU A 59 -17.60 -0.43 -19.44
N GLU A 60 -17.21 0.67 -20.11
CA GLU A 60 -16.53 0.57 -21.40
C GLU A 60 -15.20 -0.15 -21.26
N LEU A 61 -14.39 0.22 -20.26
CA LEU A 61 -13.08 -0.39 -20.04
C LEU A 61 -13.21 -1.86 -19.64
N VAL A 62 -14.17 -2.22 -18.78
CA VAL A 62 -14.45 -3.61 -18.39
C VAL A 62 -14.89 -4.45 -19.59
N SER A 63 -15.74 -3.91 -20.47
CA SER A 63 -16.27 -4.64 -21.62
C SER A 63 -15.28 -4.79 -22.77
N SER A 64 -14.48 -3.75 -23.05
CA SER A 64 -13.50 -3.76 -24.15
C SER A 64 -12.12 -4.28 -23.74
N GLY A 65 -11.82 -4.30 -22.44
CA GLY A 65 -10.52 -4.66 -21.89
C GLY A 65 -9.51 -3.51 -21.91
N VAL A 66 -8.42 -3.71 -21.17
CA VAL A 66 -7.28 -2.78 -21.15
C VAL A 66 -6.36 -3.00 -22.36
N PRO A 67 -5.47 -2.03 -22.70
CA PRO A 67 -4.48 -2.22 -23.74
C PRO A 67 -3.67 -3.52 -23.60
N ALA A 68 -3.40 -4.22 -24.70
CA ALA A 68 -2.79 -5.56 -24.67
C ALA A 68 -1.45 -5.62 -23.92
N ASN A 69 -0.63 -4.56 -24.00
CA ASN A 69 0.62 -4.49 -23.25
C ASN A 69 0.37 -4.45 -21.74
N LEU A 70 -0.63 -3.67 -21.30
CA LEU A 70 -1.04 -3.62 -19.89
C LEU A 70 -1.61 -4.98 -19.45
N ASN A 71 -2.50 -5.58 -20.26
CA ASN A 71 -3.10 -6.88 -19.95
C ASN A 71 -2.03 -7.98 -19.77
N LYS A 72 -1.00 -7.99 -20.60
CA LYS A 72 0.11 -8.96 -20.50
C LYS A 72 0.81 -8.88 -19.14
N HIS A 73 1.02 -7.67 -18.63
CA HIS A 73 1.64 -7.47 -17.32
C HIS A 73 0.67 -7.83 -16.19
N MET A 74 -0.62 -7.50 -16.34
CA MET A 74 -1.70 -7.91 -15.42
C MET A 74 -1.86 -9.44 -15.28
N LEU A 75 -1.42 -10.18 -16.29
CA LEU A 75 -1.40 -11.63 -16.36
C LEU A 75 -0.06 -12.27 -15.94
N SER A 76 0.94 -11.46 -15.59
CA SER A 76 2.25 -11.99 -15.20
C SER A 76 2.11 -12.91 -13.98
N LYS A 77 2.84 -14.03 -14.00
CA LYS A 77 2.86 -14.97 -12.88
C LYS A 77 3.71 -14.36 -11.77
N THR A 78 3.09 -13.99 -10.65
CA THR A 78 3.82 -13.71 -9.42
C THR A 78 4.43 -15.03 -8.92
N THR A 79 5.74 -15.19 -9.07
CA THR A 79 6.47 -16.24 -8.35
C THR A 79 6.72 -15.73 -6.94
N SER A 80 5.88 -16.14 -5.99
CA SER A 80 6.14 -15.92 -4.57
C SER A 80 7.37 -16.73 -4.16
N SER A 81 8.38 -16.06 -3.62
CA SER A 81 9.35 -16.69 -2.72
C SER A 81 8.90 -16.43 -1.29
N PRO A 82 9.05 -17.38 -0.35
CA PRO A 82 8.71 -17.18 1.06
C PRO A 82 9.38 -15.95 1.68
N ASP A 83 10.56 -15.58 1.18
CA ASP A 83 11.33 -14.45 1.69
C ASP A 83 10.94 -13.08 1.09
N ASN A 84 10.05 -13.06 0.09
CA ASN A 84 9.61 -11.83 -0.58
C ASN A 84 8.28 -12.06 -1.32
N PRO A 85 7.11 -11.69 -0.76
CA PRO A 85 5.86 -11.66 -1.51
C PRO A 85 5.97 -10.55 -2.55
N VAL A 86 6.54 -10.86 -3.72
CA VAL A 86 6.77 -9.85 -4.76
C VAL A 86 5.44 -9.51 -5.41
N THR A 87 4.82 -8.43 -4.94
CA THR A 87 4.04 -7.55 -5.80
C THR A 87 4.94 -7.23 -6.99
N THR A 88 4.57 -7.69 -8.20
CA THR A 88 5.42 -7.42 -9.37
C THR A 88 5.31 -5.95 -9.70
N GLN A 89 6.30 -5.16 -9.26
CA GLN A 89 6.46 -3.77 -9.63
C GLN A 89 7.06 -3.72 -11.04
N THR A 90 6.25 -3.36 -12.03
CA THR A 90 6.73 -3.19 -13.40
C THR A 90 6.41 -1.81 -13.92
N VAL A 91 7.42 -1.16 -14.51
CA VAL A 91 7.25 0.08 -15.26
C VAL A 91 7.05 -0.26 -16.73
N ILE A 92 5.96 0.25 -17.33
CA ILE A 92 5.68 0.09 -18.75
C ILE A 92 5.37 1.43 -19.42
N LYS A 93 5.74 1.55 -20.69
CA LYS A 93 5.30 2.64 -21.59
C LYS A 93 4.15 2.11 -22.45
N LEU A 94 3.04 2.85 -22.54
CA LEU A 94 1.94 2.50 -23.43
C LEU A 94 1.25 3.73 -24.04
N LYS A 95 0.39 3.47 -25.02
CA LYS A 95 -0.53 4.48 -25.57
C LYS A 95 -1.92 4.26 -25.01
N THR A 96 -2.51 5.34 -24.50
CA THR A 96 -3.92 5.39 -24.08
C THR A 96 -4.85 5.19 -25.29
N LYS A 97 -6.15 5.10 -25.04
CA LYS A 97 -7.16 4.93 -26.09
C LYS A 97 -7.14 6.05 -27.15
N LYS A 98 -6.88 7.31 -26.75
CA LYS A 98 -6.78 8.44 -27.70
C LYS A 98 -5.34 8.70 -28.19
N GLY A 99 -4.39 7.82 -27.85
CA GLY A 99 -3.03 7.83 -28.40
C GLY A 99 -2.00 8.62 -27.59
N ARG A 100 -2.35 9.17 -26.42
CA ARG A 100 -1.40 9.81 -25.51
C ARG A 100 -0.41 8.76 -24.98
N GLN A 101 0.87 9.10 -24.94
CA GLN A 101 1.89 8.23 -24.35
C GLN A 101 1.93 8.44 -22.83
N VAL A 102 1.92 7.33 -22.09
CA VAL A 102 2.02 7.32 -20.63
C VAL A 102 3.03 6.28 -20.16
N TRP A 103 3.65 6.57 -19.02
CA TRP A 103 4.45 5.62 -18.26
C TRP A 103 3.69 5.21 -17.00
N LEU A 104 3.56 3.90 -16.81
CA LEU A 104 2.79 3.34 -15.71
C LEU A 104 3.68 2.44 -14.88
N GLU A 105 3.67 2.67 -13.57
CA GLU A 105 4.12 1.68 -12.59
C GLU A 105 2.91 0.83 -12.19
N ILE A 106 3.10 -0.48 -12.24
CA ILE A 106 2.03 -1.45 -12.06
C ILE A 106 2.44 -2.36 -10.91
N ARG A 107 1.54 -2.56 -9.94
CA ARG A 107 1.71 -3.48 -8.81
C ARG A 107 0.55 -4.45 -8.78
N LEU A 108 0.87 -5.75 -8.75
CA LEU A 108 -0.09 -6.83 -8.95
C LEU A 108 0.16 -7.98 -7.99
N ARG A 109 -0.93 -8.57 -7.52
CA ARG A 109 -0.92 -9.83 -6.80
C ARG A 109 -1.96 -10.80 -7.34
N THR A 110 -1.80 -12.07 -6.96
CA THR A 110 -2.82 -13.10 -7.16
C THR A 110 -3.51 -13.38 -5.85
N VAL A 111 -4.81 -13.10 -5.79
CA VAL A 111 -5.66 -13.43 -4.64
C VAL A 111 -6.02 -14.91 -4.70
N LYS A 112 -5.92 -15.58 -3.56
CA LYS A 112 -6.16 -17.01 -3.39
C LYS A 112 -7.38 -17.26 -2.50
N ASP A 113 -7.98 -18.43 -2.61
CA ASP A 113 -9.00 -18.92 -1.68
C ASP A 113 -8.37 -19.53 -0.41
N GLU A 114 -9.21 -20.00 0.52
CA GLU A 114 -8.79 -20.65 1.78
C GLU A 114 -7.94 -21.93 1.57
N HIS A 115 -7.94 -22.48 0.35
CA HIS A 115 -7.17 -23.66 -0.03
C HIS A 115 -5.92 -23.31 -0.87
N GLU A 116 -5.52 -22.04 -0.86
CA GLU A 116 -4.41 -21.47 -1.62
C GLU A 116 -4.57 -21.53 -3.16
N ASN A 117 -5.77 -21.80 -3.67
CA ASN A 117 -5.99 -21.80 -5.11
C ASN A 117 -6.12 -20.36 -5.62
N PRO A 118 -5.44 -20.00 -6.72
CA PRO A 118 -5.52 -18.66 -7.29
C PRO A 118 -6.90 -18.38 -7.91
N VAL A 119 -7.58 -17.33 -7.45
CA VAL A 119 -8.94 -16.96 -7.86
C VAL A 119 -8.93 -15.86 -8.92
N PHE A 120 -8.26 -14.73 -8.62
CA PHE A 120 -8.17 -13.57 -9.51
C PHE A 120 -6.86 -12.81 -9.27
N ASN A 121 -6.55 -11.84 -10.14
CA ASN A 121 -5.47 -10.90 -9.93
C ASN A 121 -6.03 -9.50 -9.66
N GLU A 122 -5.37 -8.75 -8.80
CA GLU A 122 -5.70 -7.35 -8.54
C GLU A 122 -4.47 -6.53 -8.21
N GLY A 123 -4.63 -5.21 -8.18
CA GLY A 123 -3.66 -4.28 -7.67
C GLY A 123 -3.83 -2.90 -8.27
N PHE A 124 -2.72 -2.16 -8.35
CA PHE A 124 -2.76 -0.73 -8.61
C PHE A 124 -1.86 -0.31 -9.77
N VAL A 125 -2.21 0.84 -10.35
CA VAL A 125 -1.53 1.48 -11.46
C VAL A 125 -1.27 2.93 -11.09
N LYS A 126 -0.01 3.33 -11.13
CA LYS A 126 0.42 4.71 -10.88
C LYS A 126 0.90 5.34 -12.18
N ASP A 127 0.42 6.55 -12.48
CA ASP A 127 0.95 7.35 -13.59
C ASP A 127 2.28 7.98 -13.14
N ILE A 128 3.37 7.56 -13.77
CA ILE A 128 4.71 8.08 -13.54
C ILE A 128 5.26 8.81 -14.78
N THR A 129 4.37 9.27 -15.67
CA THR A 129 4.75 9.91 -16.94
C THR A 129 5.62 11.14 -16.73
N VAL A 130 5.32 11.97 -15.74
CA VAL A 130 6.10 13.19 -15.44
C VAL A 130 7.50 12.80 -14.98
N GLN A 131 7.61 11.92 -13.98
CA GLN A 131 8.85 11.44 -13.41
C GLN A 131 9.76 10.82 -14.47
N MET A 132 9.18 9.99 -15.35
CA MET A 132 9.93 9.37 -16.45
C MET A 132 10.36 10.37 -17.53
N SER A 133 9.54 11.39 -17.81
CA SER A 133 9.90 12.44 -18.80
C SER A 133 11.03 13.33 -18.28
N GLU A 134 11.01 13.66 -16.99
CA GLU A 134 12.10 14.40 -16.32
C GLU A 134 13.39 13.58 -16.35
N LEU A 135 13.31 12.29 -16.03
CA LEU A 135 14.45 11.37 -16.10
C LEU A 135 15.01 11.24 -17.52
N GLU A 136 14.16 11.11 -18.55
CA GLU A 136 14.58 11.11 -19.95
C GLU A 136 15.29 12.43 -20.32
N THR A 137 14.84 13.57 -19.79
CA THR A 137 15.45 14.89 -20.03
C THR A 137 16.85 14.97 -19.40
N LEU A 138 16.97 14.60 -18.12
CA LEU A 138 18.26 14.58 -17.41
C LEU A 138 19.29 13.65 -18.07
N LYS A 139 18.83 12.55 -18.67
CA LYS A 139 19.69 11.65 -19.47
C LYS A 139 20.21 12.34 -20.73
N ASN A 140 19.32 13.00 -21.48
CA ASN A 140 19.69 13.67 -22.72
C ASN A 140 20.68 14.81 -22.49
N ASP A 141 20.59 15.50 -21.34
CA ASP A 141 21.47 16.59 -20.97
C ASP A 141 22.85 16.12 -20.43
N ASN A 142 23.13 14.80 -20.43
CA ASN A 142 24.34 14.18 -19.81
C ASN A 142 24.56 14.57 -18.34
N GLN A 143 23.50 14.99 -17.64
CA GLN A 143 23.56 15.35 -16.22
C GLN A 143 23.44 14.11 -15.32
N LEU A 144 22.97 12.99 -15.87
CA LEU A 144 22.93 11.69 -15.19
C LEU A 144 24.18 10.86 -15.52
N LEU A 145 24.96 10.51 -14.50
CA LEU A 145 26.04 9.52 -14.62
C LEU A 145 25.43 8.14 -14.94
N ALA A 146 26.03 7.39 -15.87
CA ALA A 146 25.50 6.08 -16.33
C ALA A 146 25.25 5.04 -15.21
N GLY A 147 25.94 5.15 -14.06
CA GLY A 147 25.69 4.30 -12.89
C GLY A 147 24.54 4.76 -11.98
N VAL A 148 24.12 6.02 -12.09
CA VAL A 148 22.96 6.56 -11.37
C VAL A 148 21.66 6.11 -12.03
N GLU A 149 21.67 5.78 -13.32
CA GLU A 149 20.50 5.36 -14.09
C GLU A 149 19.83 4.08 -13.55
N GLU A 150 20.58 3.00 -13.39
CA GLU A 150 20.10 1.72 -12.83
C GLU A 150 19.63 1.94 -11.38
N GLN A 151 20.36 2.75 -10.62
CA GLN A 151 20.08 3.10 -9.24
C GLN A 151 18.93 4.11 -9.05
N PHE A 152 18.49 4.79 -10.11
CA PHE A 152 17.37 5.74 -10.10
C PHE A 152 16.09 5.04 -10.54
N GLN A 153 16.16 4.03 -11.41
CA GLN A 153 15.05 3.11 -11.66
C GLN A 153 14.63 2.39 -10.36
N ASP A 154 15.59 1.98 -9.54
CA ASP A 154 15.35 1.45 -8.19
C ASP A 154 14.84 2.53 -7.20
N ALA A 155 15.13 3.82 -7.44
CA ALA A 155 14.74 4.93 -6.58
C ALA A 155 13.40 5.59 -6.97
N LEU A 156 12.89 5.35 -8.17
CA LEU A 156 11.55 5.80 -8.58
C LEU A 156 10.46 5.21 -7.68
N GLY A 157 10.76 4.12 -6.98
CA GLY A 157 9.93 3.52 -5.94
C GLY A 157 10.07 4.16 -4.55
N SER A 158 10.98 5.10 -4.27
CA SER A 158 11.01 5.82 -2.99
C SER A 158 11.88 7.09 -3.06
N SER A 159 11.25 8.26 -2.93
CA SER A 159 11.90 9.59 -2.81
C SER A 159 13.02 9.62 -1.77
N HIS A 160 12.97 8.70 -0.81
CA HIS A 160 13.98 8.46 0.21
C HIS A 160 15.41 8.26 -0.35
N ASN A 161 15.56 7.44 -1.40
CA ASN A 161 16.88 7.11 -1.95
C ASN A 161 17.55 8.34 -2.60
N MET A 162 16.77 9.26 -3.15
CA MET A 162 17.26 10.50 -3.74
C MET A 162 17.74 11.48 -2.65
N ILE A 163 16.96 11.66 -1.58
CA ILE A 163 17.28 12.59 -0.49
C ILE A 163 18.53 12.15 0.28
N THR A 164 18.62 10.87 0.64
CA THR A 164 19.79 10.31 1.36
C THR A 164 21.08 10.43 0.54
N ARG A 165 21.00 10.38 -0.80
CA ARG A 165 22.14 10.58 -1.69
C ARG A 165 22.54 12.06 -1.77
N LEU A 166 21.58 12.97 -2.00
CA LEU A 166 21.84 14.41 -2.05
C LEU A 166 22.51 14.92 -0.77
N MET A 167 22.15 14.38 0.40
CA MET A 167 22.80 14.72 1.66
C MET A 167 24.31 14.41 1.69
N LYS A 168 24.74 13.28 1.10
CA LYS A 168 26.15 12.86 1.16
C LYS A 168 27.06 13.78 0.36
N GLU A 169 26.51 14.52 -0.60
CA GLU A 169 27.26 15.46 -1.44
C GLU A 169 27.34 16.88 -0.84
N ILE A 170 26.60 17.15 0.25
CA ILE A 170 26.63 18.45 0.93
C ILE A 170 27.67 18.38 2.06
N PRO A 171 28.81 19.10 1.98
CA PRO A 171 29.92 18.96 2.94
C PRO A 171 29.58 19.42 4.36
N SER A 172 28.55 20.26 4.52
CA SER A 172 28.08 20.79 5.81
C SER A 172 26.61 21.22 5.68
N PRO A 173 25.66 20.27 5.74
CA PRO A 173 24.24 20.58 5.64
C PRO A 173 23.78 21.41 6.84
N SER A 174 22.85 22.35 6.63
CA SER A 174 22.29 23.15 7.72
C SER A 174 21.51 22.27 8.70
N ALA A 175 21.32 22.75 9.93
CA ALA A 175 20.50 22.06 10.92
C ALA A 175 19.05 21.88 10.44
N GLU A 176 18.49 22.84 9.68
CA GLU A 176 17.16 22.68 9.09
C GLU A 176 17.16 21.54 8.05
N LEU A 177 18.17 21.46 7.19
CA LEU A 177 18.28 20.39 6.20
C LEU A 177 18.44 19.02 6.87
N LEU A 178 19.29 18.92 7.89
CA LEU A 178 19.48 17.69 8.67
C LEU A 178 18.17 17.22 9.31
N SER A 179 17.43 18.14 9.95
CA SER A 179 16.13 17.81 10.55
C SER A 179 15.07 17.39 9.52
N ALA A 180 15.05 18.05 8.36
CA ALA A 180 14.17 17.70 7.27
C ALA A 180 14.50 16.33 6.67
N VAL A 181 15.78 15.92 6.68
CA VAL A 181 16.15 14.60 6.15
C VAL A 181 16.01 13.49 7.19
N GLU A 182 16.29 13.74 8.47
CA GLU A 182 15.93 12.80 9.55
C GLU A 182 14.43 12.47 9.50
N TYR A 183 13.61 13.48 9.23
CA TYR A 183 12.19 13.31 8.96
C TYR A 183 11.90 12.32 7.81
N PHE A 184 12.59 12.44 6.68
CA PHE A 184 12.49 11.51 5.55
C PHE A 184 13.18 10.16 5.77
N ASN A 185 13.91 9.96 6.88
CA ASN A 185 14.63 8.72 7.16
C ASN A 185 13.86 7.77 8.10
N ASN A 186 12.70 8.21 8.57
CA ASN A 186 11.83 7.39 9.40
C ASN A 186 11.35 6.15 8.63
N LYS A 187 11.34 5.02 9.34
CA LYS A 187 10.95 3.71 8.85
C LYS A 187 9.59 3.32 9.37
N ILE A 188 8.70 2.91 8.47
CA ILE A 188 7.34 2.46 8.79
C ILE A 188 7.23 0.96 8.47
N LEU A 189 6.72 0.19 9.41
CA LEU A 189 6.27 -1.18 9.17
C LEU A 189 4.75 -1.20 9.14
N VAL A 190 4.15 -1.59 8.01
CA VAL A 190 2.71 -1.74 7.83
C VAL A 190 2.34 -3.22 7.91
N ILE A 191 1.32 -3.56 8.70
CA ILE A 191 0.92 -4.93 8.97
C ILE A 191 -0.60 -5.04 8.81
N ASP A 192 -1.05 -5.83 7.86
CA ASP A 192 -2.47 -6.15 7.61
C ASP A 192 -2.49 -7.49 6.84
N ASP A 193 -3.42 -8.39 7.14
CA ASP A 193 -3.51 -9.68 6.44
C ASP A 193 -4.02 -9.53 5.00
N ASP A 194 -4.63 -8.39 4.68
CA ASP A 194 -4.86 -7.97 3.31
C ASP A 194 -3.62 -7.27 2.72
N GLU A 195 -2.78 -8.02 2.00
CA GLU A 195 -1.58 -7.45 1.34
C GLU A 195 -1.89 -6.24 0.44
N THR A 196 -3.08 -6.16 -0.16
CA THR A 196 -3.47 -5.02 -1.00
C THR A 196 -3.67 -3.76 -0.17
N ILE A 197 -4.19 -3.88 1.06
CA ILE A 197 -4.21 -2.77 2.01
C ILE A 197 -2.78 -2.37 2.38
N THR A 198 -1.91 -3.34 2.66
CA THR A 198 -0.50 -3.02 2.99
C THR A 198 0.24 -2.34 1.83
N ASP A 199 -0.04 -2.72 0.58
CA ASP A 199 0.55 -2.11 -0.63
C ASP A 199 0.10 -0.65 -0.79
N ILE A 200 -1.18 -0.34 -0.57
CA ILE A 200 -1.72 1.03 -0.63
C ILE A 200 -1.09 1.90 0.45
N PHE A 201 -1.09 1.42 1.69
CA PHE A 201 -0.51 2.15 2.82
C PHE A 201 0.99 2.35 2.57
N GLY A 202 1.66 1.29 2.12
CA GLY A 202 3.05 1.31 1.70
C GLY A 202 3.34 2.40 0.68
N GLU A 203 2.54 2.47 -0.38
CA GLU A 203 2.66 3.49 -1.41
C GLU A 203 2.44 4.89 -0.85
N PHE A 204 1.37 5.09 -0.07
CA PHE A 204 1.07 6.38 0.53
C PHE A 204 2.22 6.92 1.37
N PHE A 205 2.79 6.10 2.27
CA PHE A 205 3.90 6.54 3.12
C PHE A 205 5.21 6.68 2.34
N THR A 206 5.43 5.84 1.33
CA THR A 206 6.59 5.96 0.45
C THR A 206 6.57 7.29 -0.32
N GLU A 207 5.40 7.74 -0.79
CA GLU A 207 5.24 9.08 -1.39
C GLU A 207 5.48 10.23 -0.41
N LYS A 208 5.19 10.02 0.88
CA LYS A 208 5.57 10.97 1.96
C LYS A 208 7.06 10.95 2.29
N GLY A 209 7.81 10.04 1.68
CA GLY A 209 9.27 9.92 1.76
C GLY A 209 9.77 8.99 2.86
N PHE A 210 8.89 8.18 3.47
CA PHE A 210 9.30 7.17 4.44
C PHE A 210 9.94 5.95 3.77
N LEU A 211 10.80 5.25 4.51
CA LEU A 211 11.17 3.88 4.20
C LEU A 211 10.06 2.96 4.70
N VAL A 212 9.48 2.13 3.83
CA VAL A 212 8.36 1.27 4.22
C VAL A 212 8.68 -0.20 3.97
N GLN A 213 8.33 -1.04 4.93
CA GLN A 213 8.20 -2.48 4.73
C GLN A 213 6.79 -2.92 5.13
N THR A 214 6.32 -4.00 4.53
CA THR A 214 5.00 -4.57 4.76
C THR A 214 5.11 -5.99 5.29
N ALA A 215 4.13 -6.43 6.06
CA ALA A 215 3.99 -7.81 6.52
C ALA A 215 2.52 -8.23 6.49
N SER A 216 2.25 -9.46 6.04
CA SER A 216 0.88 -10.00 5.95
C SER A 216 0.46 -10.81 7.18
N ASN A 217 1.34 -10.98 8.16
CA ASN A 217 1.04 -11.67 9.41
C ASN A 217 2.04 -11.27 10.52
N GLY A 218 1.68 -11.60 11.76
CA GLY A 218 2.48 -11.24 12.93
C GLY A 218 3.87 -11.88 13.00
N ASN A 219 4.08 -13.08 12.45
CA ASN A 219 5.40 -13.72 12.49
C ASN A 219 6.39 -13.02 11.55
N ASP A 220 5.96 -12.73 10.32
CA ASP A 220 6.77 -11.98 9.36
C ASP A 220 7.05 -10.58 9.87
N ALA A 221 6.06 -9.93 10.50
CA ALA A 221 6.23 -8.64 11.13
C ALA A 221 7.33 -8.64 12.22
N LEU A 222 7.38 -9.68 13.06
CA LEU A 222 8.44 -9.82 14.08
C LEU A 222 9.83 -10.03 13.46
N ASN A 223 9.92 -10.81 12.38
CA ASN A 223 11.18 -11.02 11.65
C ASN A 223 11.68 -9.72 11.01
N ILE A 224 10.79 -8.99 10.33
CA ILE A 224 11.06 -7.69 9.74
C ILE A 224 11.48 -6.69 10.81
N PHE A 225 10.75 -6.63 11.93
CA PHE A 225 11.03 -5.70 13.02
C PHE A 225 12.48 -5.76 13.51
N GLN A 226 13.04 -6.95 13.66
CA GLN A 226 14.42 -7.14 14.15
C GLN A 226 15.48 -6.60 13.18
N SER A 227 15.26 -6.78 11.87
CA SER A 227 16.23 -6.39 10.83
C SER A 227 16.03 -4.94 10.37
N PHE A 228 14.79 -4.56 10.11
CA PHE A 228 14.42 -3.25 9.58
C PHE A 228 14.48 -2.14 10.64
N LYS A 229 14.12 -2.48 11.90
CA LYS A 229 14.04 -1.56 13.04
C LYS A 229 13.17 -0.34 12.74
N PRO A 230 11.86 -0.52 12.57
CA PRO A 230 10.95 0.57 12.24
C PRO A 230 10.87 1.61 13.38
N ASP A 231 10.69 2.87 13.02
CA ASP A 231 10.45 3.97 13.95
C ASP A 231 8.98 4.01 14.39
N ILE A 232 8.07 3.55 13.52
CA ILE A 232 6.65 3.39 13.82
C ILE A 232 6.07 2.17 13.12
N ILE A 233 5.14 1.50 13.80
CA ILE A 233 4.40 0.35 13.28
C ILE A 233 2.94 0.75 13.09
N ILE A 234 2.32 0.31 12.01
CA ILE A 234 0.89 0.45 11.75
C ILE A 234 0.36 -0.97 11.58
N SER A 235 -0.51 -1.42 12.49
CA SER A 235 -0.97 -2.81 12.51
C SER A 235 -2.48 -2.88 12.53
N ASP A 236 -3.06 -3.74 11.69
CA ASP A 236 -4.41 -4.22 11.91
C ASP A 236 -4.48 -5.07 13.19
N ILE A 237 -5.63 -5.05 13.86
CA ILE A 237 -5.90 -5.88 15.03
C ILE A 237 -6.38 -7.26 14.62
N MET A 238 -7.23 -7.37 13.59
CA MET A 238 -7.99 -8.56 13.28
C MET A 238 -7.27 -9.46 12.27
N MET A 239 -6.09 -9.94 12.65
CA MET A 239 -5.28 -10.82 11.80
C MET A 239 -5.38 -12.30 12.20
N PRO A 240 -5.41 -13.23 11.24
CA PRO A 240 -5.33 -14.66 11.51
C PRO A 240 -4.03 -15.06 12.21
N GLY A 241 -4.13 -16.03 13.14
CA GLY A 241 -2.98 -16.61 13.85
C GLY A 241 -2.47 -15.74 15.01
N MET A 242 -2.08 -14.50 14.76
CA MET A 242 -1.63 -13.55 15.78
C MET A 242 -2.31 -12.20 15.58
N ASP A 243 -3.20 -11.84 16.51
CA ASP A 243 -3.89 -10.55 16.48
C ASP A 243 -2.94 -9.39 16.80
N GLY A 244 -3.32 -8.18 16.39
CA GLY A 244 -2.51 -6.98 16.55
C GLY A 244 -2.28 -6.57 18.02
N LEU A 245 -3.15 -6.98 18.94
CA LEU A 245 -2.97 -6.70 20.38
C LEU A 245 -1.86 -7.60 20.97
N THR A 246 -1.88 -8.89 20.64
CA THR A 246 -0.83 -9.85 21.00
C THR A 246 0.50 -9.47 20.37
N LEU A 247 0.47 -9.02 19.11
CA LEU A 247 1.65 -8.57 18.39
C LEU A 247 2.24 -7.29 19.02
N GLN A 248 1.38 -6.35 19.42
CA GLN A 248 1.76 -5.14 20.14
C GLN A 248 2.50 -5.49 21.45
N GLU A 249 2.00 -6.44 22.24
CA GLU A 249 2.68 -6.89 23.47
C GLU A 249 4.08 -7.43 23.19
N LYS A 250 4.24 -8.26 22.14
CA LYS A 250 5.55 -8.77 21.73
C LYS A 250 6.52 -7.67 21.29
N PHE A 251 6.05 -6.66 20.55
CA PHE A 251 6.90 -5.51 20.21
C PHE A 251 7.34 -4.75 21.45
N ARG A 252 6.44 -4.56 22.43
CA ARG A 252 6.77 -3.90 23.70
C ARG A 252 7.82 -4.67 24.48
N ASP A 253 7.75 -6.00 24.51
CA ASP A 253 8.74 -6.84 25.18
C ASP A 253 10.13 -6.75 24.52
N LEU A 254 10.16 -6.60 23.19
CA LEU A 254 11.42 -6.43 22.44
C LEU A 254 11.98 -5.02 22.53
N LYS A 255 11.11 -4.00 22.53
CA LYS A 255 11.46 -2.58 22.53
C LYS A 255 10.31 -1.76 23.17
N PRO A 256 10.38 -1.46 24.48
CA PRO A 256 9.28 -0.80 25.21
C PRO A 256 8.84 0.55 24.63
N GLU A 257 9.76 1.30 24.02
CA GLU A 257 9.52 2.61 23.42
C GLU A 257 9.03 2.54 21.96
N GLN A 258 8.79 1.35 21.42
CA GLN A 258 8.33 1.19 20.04
C GLN A 258 6.95 1.82 19.84
N LYS A 259 6.89 2.79 18.93
CA LYS A 259 5.63 3.43 18.52
C LYS A 259 4.83 2.47 17.65
N ILE A 260 3.54 2.38 17.94
CA ILE A 260 2.59 1.55 17.21
C ILE A 260 1.22 2.22 17.14
N ILE A 261 0.60 2.16 15.97
CA ILE A 261 -0.77 2.58 15.72
C ILE A 261 -1.56 1.31 15.40
N LEU A 262 -2.69 1.13 16.09
CA LEU A 262 -3.58 0.01 15.87
C LEU A 262 -4.79 0.42 15.02
N ILE A 263 -5.17 -0.44 14.09
CA ILE A 263 -6.31 -0.25 13.19
C ILE A 263 -7.27 -1.42 13.36
N THR A 264 -8.57 -1.16 13.38
CA THR A 264 -9.57 -2.24 13.47
C THR A 264 -10.90 -1.88 12.80
N GLY A 265 -11.54 -2.85 12.16
CA GLY A 265 -12.94 -2.73 11.71
C GLY A 265 -13.97 -3.15 12.76
N ASP A 266 -13.53 -3.77 13.86
CA ASP A 266 -14.44 -4.28 14.88
C ASP A 266 -14.76 -3.20 15.92
N LYS A 267 -15.91 -2.52 15.75
CA LYS A 267 -16.42 -1.51 16.69
C LYS A 267 -16.69 -2.07 18.10
N SER A 268 -16.80 -3.40 18.28
CA SER A 268 -16.92 -3.99 19.62
C SER A 268 -15.64 -3.82 20.45
N LYS A 269 -14.50 -3.52 19.81
CA LYS A 269 -13.23 -3.21 20.46
C LYS A 269 -13.15 -1.79 21.03
N GLU A 270 -14.24 -1.01 21.07
CA GLU A 270 -14.23 0.34 21.69
C GLU A 270 -13.71 0.33 23.13
N SER A 271 -13.99 -0.73 23.90
CA SER A 271 -13.43 -0.86 25.26
C SER A 271 -11.90 -1.02 25.26
N ALA A 272 -11.32 -1.66 24.25
CA ALA A 272 -9.88 -1.76 24.08
C ALA A 272 -9.25 -0.40 23.74
N LYS A 273 -9.97 0.47 23.00
CA LYS A 273 -9.51 1.83 22.67
C LYS A 273 -9.12 2.63 23.91
N THR A 274 -9.97 2.61 24.93
CA THR A 274 -9.72 3.34 26.17
C THR A 274 -8.45 2.85 26.87
N LEU A 275 -8.22 1.54 26.87
CA LEU A 275 -7.01 0.93 27.45
C LEU A 275 -5.78 1.29 26.63
N MET A 276 -5.84 1.16 25.30
CA MET A 276 -4.72 1.47 24.41
C MET A 276 -4.33 2.95 24.48
N ASN A 277 -5.33 3.84 24.49
CA ASN A 277 -5.08 5.28 24.64
C ASN A 277 -4.47 5.62 26.01
N ALA A 278 -4.87 4.92 27.08
CA ALA A 278 -4.24 5.07 28.40
C ALA A 278 -2.78 4.59 28.43
N MET A 279 -2.36 3.81 27.44
CA MET A 279 -0.98 3.35 27.22
C MET A 279 -0.27 4.17 26.12
N ASP A 280 -0.84 5.31 25.71
CA ASP A 280 -0.35 6.17 24.62
C ASP A 280 -0.21 5.43 23.27
N ILE A 281 -1.03 4.41 23.03
CA ILE A 281 -1.11 3.65 21.78
C ILE A 281 -2.38 4.11 21.02
N PRO A 282 -2.25 4.89 19.94
CA PRO A 282 -3.40 5.31 19.16
C PRO A 282 -4.11 4.13 18.52
N MET A 283 -5.44 4.10 18.63
CA MET A 283 -6.29 3.12 17.98
C MET A 283 -7.33 3.80 17.07
N LEU A 284 -7.31 3.46 15.78
CA LEU A 284 -8.18 3.98 14.74
C LEU A 284 -9.19 2.92 14.26
N PHE A 285 -10.38 3.37 13.86
CA PHE A 285 -11.44 2.48 13.37
C PHE A 285 -11.63 2.60 11.86
N LYS A 286 -11.71 1.47 11.17
CA LYS A 286 -12.17 1.38 9.77
C LYS A 286 -13.67 1.79 9.72
N PRO A 287 -14.11 2.62 8.75
CA PRO A 287 -13.30 3.23 7.70
C PRO A 287 -12.44 4.42 8.21
N ILE A 288 -11.18 4.47 7.79
CA ILE A 288 -10.15 5.47 8.10
C ILE A 288 -9.83 6.24 6.82
N ASN A 289 -9.76 7.57 6.90
CA ASN A 289 -9.15 8.38 5.86
C ASN A 289 -7.62 8.36 6.03
N ILE A 290 -6.89 7.72 5.12
CA ILE A 290 -5.42 7.66 5.17
C ILE A 290 -4.81 9.07 5.16
N ARG A 291 -5.27 9.96 4.28
CA ARG A 291 -4.67 11.29 4.05
C ARG A 291 -4.74 12.20 5.27
N ASN A 292 -5.79 12.05 6.08
CA ASN A 292 -6.07 12.89 7.22
C ASN A 292 -5.90 12.11 8.51
N ASP A 293 -6.72 11.10 8.77
CA ASP A 293 -6.80 10.44 10.07
C ASP A 293 -5.49 9.72 10.39
N LEU A 294 -5.10 8.77 9.54
CA LEU A 294 -3.88 7.99 9.76
C LEU A 294 -2.63 8.87 9.64
N TRP A 295 -2.58 9.75 8.64
CA TRP A 295 -1.43 10.63 8.46
C TRP A 295 -1.22 11.59 9.62
N ASN A 296 -2.28 12.15 10.20
CA ASN A 296 -2.16 13.03 11.36
C ASN A 296 -1.62 12.29 12.59
N VAL A 297 -2.08 11.06 12.84
CA VAL A 297 -1.58 10.25 13.95
C VAL A 297 -0.11 9.89 13.74
N VAL A 298 0.30 9.50 12.53
CA VAL A 298 1.71 9.22 12.22
C VAL A 298 2.58 10.46 12.47
N LYS A 299 2.13 11.64 12.02
CA LYS A 299 2.85 12.90 12.28
C LYS A 299 3.01 13.17 13.78
N GLU A 300 1.93 13.05 14.53
CA GLU A 300 1.94 13.26 15.98
C GLU A 300 2.90 12.31 16.68
N GLN A 301 2.80 11.01 16.39
CA GLN A 301 3.64 9.97 16.98
C GLN A 301 5.12 10.20 16.66
N LEU A 302 5.46 10.64 15.45
CA LEU A 302 6.84 10.93 15.05
C LEU A 302 7.31 12.34 15.43
N GLY A 303 6.47 13.17 16.06
CA GLY A 303 6.84 14.54 16.45
C GLY A 303 7.01 15.48 15.24
N ILE A 304 6.35 15.17 14.14
CA ILE A 304 6.39 15.95 12.90
C ILE A 304 5.53 17.19 13.10
N ALA A 305 6.17 18.37 13.10
CA ALA A 305 5.44 19.64 13.17
C ALA A 305 4.45 19.73 12.00
N SER A 306 3.18 20.05 12.30
CA SER A 306 2.24 20.37 11.25
C SER A 306 2.72 21.65 10.55
N THR A 307 3.12 21.53 9.28
CA THR A 307 3.40 22.69 8.44
C THR A 307 2.15 23.56 8.43
N ARG A 308 2.23 24.75 9.03
CA ARG A 308 1.19 25.78 9.00
C ARG A 308 1.11 26.40 7.62
#